data_AF-A0A354ZII8-F1
#
_entry.id   AF-A0A354ZII8-F1
#
_cell.length_a   1.000
_cell.length_b   1.000
_cell.length_c   1.000
_cell.angle_alpha   90.00
_cell.angle_beta   90.00
_cell.angle_gamma   90.00
#
_symmetry.space_group_name_H-M   'P 1'
#
loop_
_entity.id
_entity.type
_entity.pdbx_description
1 polymer ?
#
loop_
_entity_poly.entity_id
_entity_poly.type
_entity_poly.pdbx_seq_one_letter_code
_entity_poly.pdbx_strand_id
1 'polypeptide(L)'
;TDSVLAQDAMRKGIKGVEIALMMSTMLHSIATGNLLPARVKTICVDINPATVTKLADRGSHQAVGIVSDVEWFLKELRSHLIG
;
A
#
# COMPACT_ATOMS: atom_id res chain seq x y z
N THR A 1 12.82 -14.96 -10.60
CA THR A 1 11.39 -14.99 -10.96
C THR A 1 10.58 -15.94 -10.11
N ASP A 2 11.19 -16.69 -9.18
CA ASP A 2 10.48 -17.49 -8.18
C ASP A 2 9.68 -16.60 -7.20
N SER A 3 8.37 -16.88 -7.06
CA SER A 3 7.46 -16.08 -6.25
C SER A 3 7.59 -16.34 -4.75
N VAL A 4 8.03 -17.53 -4.35
CA VAL A 4 8.26 -17.88 -2.93
C VAL A 4 9.49 -17.13 -2.43
N LEU A 5 10.58 -17.15 -3.20
CA LEU A 5 11.78 -16.38 -2.87
C LEU A 5 11.50 -14.87 -2.84
N ALA A 6 10.64 -14.37 -3.74
CA ALA A 6 10.22 -12.97 -3.72
C ALA A 6 9.41 -12.62 -2.45
N GLN A 7 8.44 -13.47 -2.05
CA GLN A 7 7.66 -13.25 -0.84
C GLN A 7 8.53 -13.28 0.42
N ASP A 8 9.52 -14.17 0.48
CA ASP A 8 10.48 -14.23 1.59
C ASP A 8 11.33 -12.96 1.67
N ALA A 9 11.74 -12.40 0.53
CA ALA A 9 12.42 -11.12 0.48
C ALA A 9 11.51 -9.98 0.95
N MET A 10 10.24 -9.96 0.54
CA MET A 10 9.24 -8.97 1.01
C MET A 10 9.07 -9.02 2.53
N ARG A 11 8.96 -10.23 3.12
CA ARG A 11 8.86 -10.42 4.59
C ARG A 11 10.05 -9.83 5.34
N LYS A 12 11.25 -9.93 4.77
CA LYS A 12 12.47 -9.35 5.37
C LYS A 12 12.45 -7.82 5.28
N GLY A 13 11.92 -7.26 4.21
CA GLY A 13 11.87 -5.81 3.96
C GLY A 13 10.86 -5.02 4.80
N ILE A 14 9.87 -5.67 5.42
CA ILE A 14 8.83 -4.98 6.20
C ILE A 14 9.15 -4.78 7.69
N LYS A 15 10.33 -5.21 8.16
CA LYS A 15 10.73 -5.03 9.56
C LYS A 15 10.91 -3.55 9.87
N GLY A 16 10.22 -3.07 10.91
CA GLY A 16 10.28 -1.67 11.34
C GLY A 16 9.42 -0.70 10.53
N VAL A 17 8.65 -1.18 9.54
CA VAL A 17 7.71 -0.33 8.81
C VAL A 17 6.59 0.12 9.73
N GLU A 18 6.31 1.43 9.71
CA GLU A 18 5.20 2.06 10.46
C GLU A 18 4.09 2.55 9.53
N ILE A 19 4.44 2.94 8.30
CA ILE A 19 3.53 3.37 7.24
C ILE A 19 3.87 2.63 5.95
N ALA A 20 2.85 2.07 5.29
CA ALA A 20 2.96 1.48 3.96
C ALA A 20 2.12 2.29 2.96
N LEU A 21 2.78 2.92 1.99
CA LEU A 21 2.13 3.60 0.87
C LEU A 21 2.11 2.66 -0.35
N MET A 22 0.91 2.26 -0.74
CA MET A 22 0.62 1.28 -1.79
C MET A 22 0.06 2.02 -3.02
N MET A 23 0.79 1.98 -4.13
CA MET A 23 0.55 2.88 -5.28
C MET A 23 0.27 2.09 -6.56
N SER A 24 -0.96 2.16 -7.07
CA SER A 24 -1.41 1.65 -8.38
C SER A 24 -0.94 0.23 -8.75
N THR A 25 -0.86 -0.67 -7.76
CA THR A 25 -0.33 -2.03 -7.96
C THR A 25 -1.12 -3.08 -7.18
N MET A 26 -2.35 -3.40 -7.63
CA MET A 26 -3.27 -4.31 -6.93
C MET A 26 -2.58 -5.54 -6.30
N LEU A 27 -1.86 -6.35 -7.08
CA LEU A 27 -1.27 -7.60 -6.59
C LEU A 27 -0.15 -7.38 -5.55
N HIS A 28 0.74 -6.42 -5.77
CA HIS A 28 1.82 -6.13 -4.83
C HIS A 28 1.31 -5.48 -3.54
N SER A 29 0.31 -4.60 -3.64
CA SER A 29 -0.38 -4.03 -2.48
C SER A 29 -1.05 -5.10 -1.64
N ILE A 30 -1.77 -6.04 -2.30
CA ILE A 30 -2.41 -7.19 -1.65
C ILE A 30 -1.38 -8.10 -1.00
N ALA A 31 -0.29 -8.42 -1.70
CA ALA A 31 0.76 -9.27 -1.18
C ALA A 31 1.47 -8.63 0.02
N THR A 32 1.82 -7.35 -0.08
CA THR A 32 2.44 -6.58 1.01
C THR A 32 1.50 -6.46 2.20
N GLY A 33 0.23 -6.09 1.99
CA GLY A 33 -0.77 -5.96 3.05
C GLY A 33 -0.98 -7.26 3.83
N ASN A 34 -0.90 -8.42 3.18
CA ASN A 34 -0.98 -9.72 3.86
C ASN A 34 0.24 -10.04 4.75
N LEU A 35 1.38 -9.39 4.52
CA LEU A 35 2.59 -9.58 5.30
C LEU A 35 2.71 -8.56 6.44
N LEU A 36 2.09 -7.39 6.29
CA LEU A 36 2.19 -6.30 7.26
C LEU A 36 1.47 -6.63 8.58
N PRO A 37 2.10 -6.34 9.73
CA PRO A 37 1.40 -6.39 11.02
C PRO A 37 0.25 -5.39 11.07
N ALA A 38 -0.82 -5.71 11.81
CA ALA A 38 -2.02 -4.88 11.90
C ALA A 38 -1.81 -3.44 12.41
N ARG A 39 -0.69 -3.17 13.12
CA ARG A 39 -0.32 -1.83 13.62
C ARG A 39 0.17 -0.87 12.54
N VAL A 40 0.49 -1.37 11.34
CA VAL A 40 1.07 -0.58 10.26
C VAL A 40 -0.04 0.21 9.58
N LYS A 41 0.09 1.54 9.56
CA LYS A 41 -0.85 2.39 8.85
C LYS A 41 -0.68 2.17 7.35
N THR A 42 -1.75 1.78 6.68
CA THR A 42 -1.69 1.41 5.27
C THR A 42 -2.49 2.42 4.45
N ILE A 43 -1.90 2.94 3.38
CA ILE A 43 -2.53 3.89 2.48
C ILE A 43 -2.50 3.30 1.08
N CYS A 44 -3.67 3.09 0.48
CA CYS A 44 -3.80 2.60 -0.89
C CYS A 44 -4.27 3.73 -1.80
N VAL A 45 -3.49 4.03 -2.83
CA VAL A 45 -3.83 4.97 -3.90
C VAL A 45 -3.95 4.18 -5.20
N ASP A 46 -5.14 4.12 -5.77
CA ASP A 46 -5.40 3.45 -7.04
C ASP A 46 -6.59 4.11 -7.74
N ILE A 47 -6.54 4.23 -9.07
CA ILE A 47 -7.65 4.80 -9.84
C ILE A 47 -8.85 3.84 -9.90
N ASN A 48 -8.62 2.54 -9.72
CA ASN A 48 -9.65 1.53 -9.74
C ASN A 48 -10.26 1.36 -8.32
N PRO A 49 -11.54 1.73 -8.12
CA PRO A 49 -12.19 1.62 -6.82
C PRO A 49 -12.23 0.17 -6.30
N ALA A 50 -12.30 -0.83 -7.19
CA ALA A 50 -12.30 -2.22 -6.79
C ALA A 50 -10.97 -2.66 -6.15
N THR A 51 -9.85 -2.06 -6.55
CA THR A 51 -8.55 -2.29 -5.90
C THR A 51 -8.55 -1.73 -4.48
N VAL A 52 -9.04 -0.50 -4.34
CA VAL A 52 -9.09 0.21 -3.06
C VAL A 52 -9.99 -0.52 -2.07
N THR A 53 -11.19 -0.94 -2.49
CA THR A 53 -12.12 -1.71 -1.64
C THR A 53 -11.50 -3.00 -1.14
N LYS A 54 -10.85 -3.79 -2.02
CA LYS A 54 -10.20 -5.07 -1.62
C LYS A 54 -9.11 -4.89 -0.56
N LEU A 55 -8.44 -3.74 -0.53
CA LEU A 55 -7.38 -3.44 0.44
C LEU A 55 -7.94 -2.83 1.72
N ALA A 56 -8.98 -2.01 1.62
CA ALA A 56 -9.67 -1.44 2.77
C ALA A 56 -10.40 -2.52 3.59
N ASP A 57 -10.99 -3.52 2.94
CA ASP A 57 -11.78 -4.57 3.59
C ASP A 57 -10.92 -5.56 4.39
N ARG A 58 -9.59 -5.58 4.19
CA ARG A 58 -8.68 -6.47 4.92
C ARG A 58 -8.33 -5.94 6.30
N GLY A 59 -9.31 -5.94 7.19
CA GLY A 59 -9.19 -6.05 8.66
C GLY A 59 -8.39 -4.99 9.42
N SER A 60 -7.64 -4.13 8.75
CA SER A 60 -6.90 -3.06 9.40
C SER A 60 -7.88 -1.92 9.67
N HIS A 61 -8.15 -1.65 10.95
CA HIS A 61 -8.81 -0.42 11.39
C HIS A 61 -7.99 0.86 11.07
N GLN A 62 -6.99 0.75 10.18
CA GLN A 62 -5.98 1.74 9.84
C GLN A 62 -5.63 1.76 8.32
N ALA A 63 -6.45 1.16 7.44
CA ALA A 63 -6.30 1.32 5.99
C ALA A 63 -7.06 2.55 5.48
N VAL A 64 -6.35 3.46 4.81
CA VAL A 64 -6.92 4.60 4.09
C VAL A 64 -6.92 4.28 2.61
N GLY A 65 -8.11 4.26 2.01
CA GLY A 65 -8.28 4.09 0.57
C GLY A 65 -8.50 5.42 -0.14
N ILE A 66 -7.73 5.69 -1.20
CA ILE A 66 -7.83 6.89 -2.02
C ILE A 66 -8.05 6.45 -3.48
N VAL A 67 -9.23 6.74 -4.00
CA VAL A 67 -9.54 6.51 -5.42
C VAL A 67 -9.10 7.75 -6.20
N SER A 68 -7.91 7.71 -6.79
CA SER A 68 -7.35 8.83 -7.54
C SER A 68 -6.25 8.37 -8.50
N ASP A 69 -5.90 9.25 -9.43
CA ASP A 69 -4.71 9.12 -10.25
C ASP A 69 -3.44 9.22 -9.38
N VAL A 70 -2.52 8.27 -9.56
CA VAL A 70 -1.31 8.16 -8.73
C VAL A 70 -0.30 9.26 -9.01
N GLU A 71 -0.23 9.75 -10.26
CA GLU A 71 0.67 10.85 -10.64
C GLU A 71 0.20 12.15 -9.98
N TRP A 72 -1.10 12.45 -10.07
CA TRP A 72 -1.68 13.61 -9.40
C TRP A 72 -1.49 13.55 -7.88
N PHE A 73 -1.77 12.41 -7.24
CA PHE A 73 -1.56 12.24 -5.80
C PHE A 73 -0.10 12.53 -5.39
N LEU A 74 0.88 12.02 -6.15
CA LEU A 74 2.30 12.25 -5.86
C LEU A 74 2.72 13.71 -6.05
N LYS A 75 2.17 14.41 -7.04
CA LYS A 75 2.42 15.86 -7.23
C LYS A 75 1.91 16.66 -6.05
N GLU A 76 0.69 16.38 -5.59
CA GLU A 76 0.10 17.03 -4.42
C GLU A 76 0.88 16.70 -3.14
N LEU A 77 1.20 15.42 -2.91
CA LEU A 77 1.98 15.00 -1.75
C LEU A 77 3.34 15.70 -1.72
N ARG A 78 4.04 15.77 -2.87
CA ARG A 78 5.30 16.50 -2.99
C ARG A 78 5.12 17.98 -2.64
N SER A 79 4.07 18.62 -3.15
CA SER A 79 3.77 20.04 -2.86
C SER A 79 3.62 20.28 -1.35
N HIS A 80 2.89 19.41 -0.65
CA HIS A 80 2.67 19.52 0.79
C HIS A 80 3.89 19.15 1.66
N LEU A 81 4.87 18.40 1.13
CA LEU A 81 6.08 18.02 1.87
C LEU A 81 7.21 19.05 1.73
N ILE A 82 7.19 19.87 0.67
CA ILE A 82 8.27 20.82 0.35
C ILE A 82 7.83 22.28 0.55
N GLY A 83 6.52 22.56 0.59
CA GLY A 83 5.97 23.87 0.98
C GLY A 83 6.07 24.11 2.48
#